data_AF-B7Q7I1-F1
#
_entry.id   AF-B7Q7I1-F1
#
_cell.length_a   1.000
_cell.length_b   1.000
_cell.length_c   1.000
_cell.angle_alpha   90.00
_cell.angle_beta   90.00
_cell.angle_gamma   90.00
#
_symmetry.space_group_name_H-M   'P 1'
#
loop_
_entity.id
_entity.type
_entity.pdbx_description
1 polymer ?
#
loop_
_entity_poly.entity_id
_entity_poly.type
_entity_poly.pdbx_seq_one_letter_code
_entity_poly.pdbx_strand_id
1 'polypeptide(L)' 'CLIIHFCAAKLILDSMNATEDPCTDFYAYVCGNWTNSHKIPDDKAILGYHHILTDKAEEDIK' A
#
# COMPACT_ATOMS: atom_id res chain seq x y z
N CYS A 1 -9.22 19.35 10.36
CA CYS A 1 -10.24 18.38 9.91
C CYS A 1 -10.28 18.14 8.40
N LEU A 2 -10.14 19.15 7.52
CA LEU A 2 -10.16 18.91 6.07
C LEU A 2 -8.95 18.10 5.55
N ILE A 3 -7.76 18.24 6.17
CA ILE A 3 -6.51 17.67 5.63
C ILE A 3 -6.43 16.13 5.76
N ILE A 4 -6.84 15.56 6.89
CA ILE A 4 -6.70 14.11 7.14
C ILE A 4 -7.57 13.28 6.17
N HIS A 5 -8.78 13.75 5.87
CA HIS A 5 -9.69 13.06 4.97
C HIS A 5 -9.14 12.96 3.54
N PHE A 6 -8.59 14.07 3.03
CA PHE A 6 -8.01 14.09 1.68
C PHE A 6 -6.75 13.22 1.56
N CYS A 7 -5.90 13.18 2.60
CA CYS A 7 -4.70 12.33 2.58
C CYS A 7 -5.05 10.84 2.56
N ALA A 8 -6.01 10.41 3.37
CA ALA A 8 -6.43 9.01 3.42
C ALA A 8 -7.07 8.56 2.09
N ALA A 9 -7.95 9.38 1.51
CA ALA A 9 -8.58 9.09 0.23
C ALA A 9 -7.54 8.96 -0.90
N LYS A 10 -6.54 9.85 -0.93
CA LYS A 10 -5.47 9.79 -1.92
C LYS A 10 -4.65 8.50 -1.81
N LEU A 11 -4.26 8.10 -0.60
CA LEU A 11 -3.49 6.87 -0.39
C LEU A 11 -4.23 5.63 -0.92
N ILE A 12 -5.53 5.54 -0.65
CA ILE A 12 -6.37 4.44 -1.14
C ILE A 12 -6.43 4.47 -2.67
N LEU A 13 -6.76 5.61 -3.26
CA LEU A 13 -6.88 5.74 -4.72
C LEU A 13 -5.58 5.42 -5.47
N ASP A 14 -4.42 5.82 -4.93
CA ASP A 14 -3.12 5.52 -5.53
C ASP A 14 -2.80 4.01 -5.50
N SER A 15 -3.38 3.26 -4.56
CA SER A 15 -3.12 1.82 -4.36
C SER A 15 -4.03 0.92 -5.20
N MET A 16 -5.23 1.41 -5.53
CA MET A 16 -6.25 0.67 -6.27
C MET A 16 -5.92 0.55 -7.76
N ASN A 17 -6.20 -0.62 -8.35
CA ASN A 17 -6.24 -0.82 -9.79
C ASN A 17 -7.70 -0.92 -10.28
N ALA A 18 -8.25 0.19 -10.78
CA ALA A 18 -9.64 0.26 -11.23
C ALA A 18 -9.93 -0.50 -12.55
N THR A 19 -8.93 -1.11 -13.19
CA THR A 19 -9.15 -1.97 -14.37
C THR A 19 -9.56 -3.39 -13.98
N GLU A 20 -9.33 -3.80 -12.73
CA GLU A 20 -9.72 -5.11 -12.22
C GLU A 20 -11.19 -5.10 -11.78
N ASP A 21 -11.88 -6.23 -11.95
CA ASP A 21 -13.24 -6.40 -11.45
C ASP A 21 -13.22 -6.79 -9.96
N PRO A 22 -13.76 -5.95 -9.05
CA PRO A 22 -13.78 -6.24 -7.62
C PRO A 22 -14.61 -7.47 -7.25
N CYS A 23 -15.57 -7.88 -8.09
CA CYS A 23 -16.36 -9.09 -7.87
C CYS A 23 -15.57 -10.37 -8.17
N THR A 24 -14.48 -10.26 -8.93
CA THR A 24 -13.67 -11.40 -9.37
C THR A 24 -12.35 -11.50 -8.58
N ASP A 25 -11.63 -10.39 -8.43
CA ASP A 25 -10.42 -10.30 -7.61
C ASP A 25 -10.37 -8.96 -6.86
N PHE A 26 -10.99 -8.96 -5.68
CA PHE A 26 -11.01 -7.77 -4.83
C PHE A 26 -9.61 -7.33 -4.40
N TYR A 27 -8.67 -8.26 -4.24
CA TYR A 27 -7.30 -7.93 -3.83
C TYR A 27 -6.55 -7.19 -4.94
N ALA A 28 -6.63 -7.68 -6.18
CA ALA A 28 -6.04 -7.01 -7.33
C ALA A 28 -6.71 -5.63 -7.57
N TYR A 29 -8.02 -5.52 -7.35
CA TYR A 29 -8.72 -4.23 -7.42
C TYR A 29 -8.23 -3.24 -6.35
N VAL A 30 -8.14 -3.63 -5.08
CA VAL A 30 -7.78 -2.67 -4.01
C VAL A 30 -6.28 -2.39 -3.89
N CYS A 31 -5.42 -3.35 -4.27
CA CYS A 31 -3.98 -3.29 -4.04
C CYS A 31 -3.14 -3.37 -5.31
N GLY A 32 -3.74 -3.57 -6.50
CA GLY A 32 -3.01 -3.89 -7.72
C GLY A 32 -1.93 -2.88 -8.08
N ASN A 33 -2.22 -1.58 -7.96
CA ASN A 33 -1.22 -0.53 -8.22
C ASN A 33 -0.15 -0.47 -7.13
N TRP A 34 -0.50 -0.76 -5.88
CA TRP A 34 0.47 -0.87 -4.79
C TRP A 34 1.47 -2.02 -5.05
N THR A 35 0.98 -3.21 -5.39
CA THR A 35 1.82 -4.38 -5.71
C THR A 35 2.71 -4.17 -6.94
N ASN A 36 2.24 -3.37 -7.91
CA ASN A 36 3.03 -3.01 -9.08
C ASN A 36 4.19 -2.06 -8.75
N SER A 37 3.97 -1.10 -7.84
CA SER A 37 4.94 -0.08 -7.45
C SER A 37 5.87 -0.49 -6.31
N HIS A 38 5.49 -1.45 -5.48
CA HIS A 38 6.25 -1.89 -4.30
C HIS A 38 6.75 -3.32 -4.49
N LYS A 39 7.89 -3.45 -5.17
CA LYS A 39 8.58 -4.75 -5.32
C LYS A 39 9.23 -5.15 -4.02
N ILE A 40 9.17 -6.44 -3.69
CA ILE A 40 9.83 -7.01 -2.53
C ILE A 40 11.35 -6.84 -2.73
N PRO A 41 12.06 -6.14 -1.83
CA PRO A 41 13.51 -6.01 -1.89
C PRO A 41 14.22 -7.36 -1.70
N ASP A 42 15.43 -7.50 -2.23
CA ASP A 42 16.20 -8.75 -2.21
C ASP A 42 16.51 -9.27 -0.79
N ASP A 43 16.53 -8.38 0.21
CA ASP A 43 16.78 -8.70 1.62
C ASP A 43 15.51 -9.08 2.39
N LYS A 44 14.34 -9.14 1.74
CA LYS A 44 13.06 -9.42 2.39
C LYS A 44 12.32 -10.57 1.69
N ALA A 45 11.67 -11.40 2.50
CA ALA A 45 10.81 -12.47 1.98
C ALA A 45 9.37 -12.00 1.69
N ILE A 46 8.96 -10.89 2.28
CA ILE A 46 7.61 -10.35 2.20
C ILE A 46 7.65 -8.83 2.31
N LEU A 47 6.75 -8.16 1.59
CA LEU A 47 6.51 -6.73 1.71
C LEU A 47 5.01 -6.47 1.83
N GLY A 48 4.66 -5.50 2.67
CA GLY A 48 3.29 -5.09 2.97
C GLY A 48 3.33 -3.82 3.81
N TYR A 49 2.18 -3.16 3.99
CA TYR A 49 2.11 -1.94 4.79
C TYR A 49 2.65 -2.10 6.20
N HIS A 50 2.39 -3.23 6.86
CA HIS A 50 2.90 -3.48 8.21
C HIS A 50 4.44 -3.47 8.23
N HIS A 51 5.09 -4.11 7.27
CA HIS A 51 6.55 -4.14 7.17
C HIS A 51 7.11 -2.72 6.99
N ILE A 52 6.52 -1.91 6.10
CA ILE A 52 6.94 -0.52 5.88
C ILE A 52 6.80 0.31 7.17
N LEU A 53 5.70 0.15 7.91
CA LEU A 53 5.49 0.88 9.16
C LEU A 53 6.48 0.45 10.25
N THR A 54 6.78 -0.84 10.35
CA THR A 54 7.75 -1.37 11.32
C THR A 54 9.16 -0.91 10.99
N ASP A 55 9.58 -0.99 9.72
CA ASP A 55 10.90 -0.50 9.27
C ASP A 55 11.09 0.97 9.63
N LYS A 56 10.07 1.79 9.37
CA LYS A 56 10.09 3.21 9.70
C LYS A 56 10.16 3.44 11.21
N ALA A 57 9.37 2.71 11.99
CA ALA A 57 9.38 2.83 13.44
C ALA A 57 10.76 2.45 14.02
N GLU A 58 11.42 1.45 13.48
CA GLU A 58 12.78 1.06 13.87
C GLU A 58 13.84 2.08 13.45
N GLU A 59 13.66 2.74 12.31
CA GLU A 59 14.51 3.87 11.87
C GLU A 59 14.37 5.07 12.81
N ASP A 60 13.14 5.43 13.19
CA ASP A 60 12.85 6.59 14.05
C ASP A 60 13.37 6.43 15.50
N ILE A 61 13.66 5.20 15.94
CA ILE A 61 14.20 4.89 17.27
C ILE A 61 15.75 4.93 17.31
N LYS A 62 16.42 4.96 16.16
CA LYS A 62 17.89 5.03 16.05
C LYS A 62 18.39 6.47 16.21
#